data_AF-A0A2V7UE83-F1
#
_entry.id   AF-A0A2V7UE83-F1
#
_cell.length_a   1.000
_cell.length_b   1.000
_cell.length_c   1.000
_cell.angle_alpha   90.00
_cell.angle_beta   90.00
_cell.angle_gamma   90.00
#
_symmetry.space_group_name_H-M   'P 1'
#
loop_
_entity.id
_entity.type
_entity.pdbx_description
1 polymer ?
#
loop_
_entity_poly.entity_id
_entity_poly.type
_entity_poly.pdbx_seq_one_letter_code
_entity_poly.pdbx_strand_id
1 'polypeptide(L)' 'MGGATVRGKAYDIPKQLVWDAYQRVKANRGAAGIDGQSLAAFEEDLRGNLYKVWNRMSSG' A
#
# COMPACT_ATOMS: atom_id res chain seq x y z
N MET A 1 -17.08 -3.15 -19.48
CA MET A 1 -15.82 -2.67 -20.06
C MET A 1 -14.69 -3.47 -19.42
N GLY A 2 -14.04 -4.35 -20.17
CA GLY A 2 -12.99 -5.23 -19.67
C GLY A 2 -11.69 -4.45 -19.45
N GLY A 3 -11.27 -4.31 -18.20
CA GLY A 3 -9.97 -3.75 -17.84
C GLY A 3 -8.87 -4.74 -18.19
N ALA A 4 -8.00 -4.36 -19.12
CA ALA A 4 -6.80 -5.13 -19.44
C ALA A 4 -5.92 -5.21 -18.18
N THR A 5 -5.84 -6.40 -17.58
CA THR A 5 -4.88 -6.69 -16.52
C THR A 5 -3.48 -6.41 -17.06
N VAL A 6 -2.78 -5.43 -16.47
CA VAL A 6 -1.35 -5.22 -16.72
C VAL A 6 -0.66 -6.57 -16.46
N ARG A 7 0.02 -7.13 -17.47
CA ARG A 7 0.66 -8.46 -17.40
C ARG A 7 1.45 -8.58 -16.07
N GLY A 8 1.02 -9.50 -15.20
CA GLY A 8 1.62 -9.74 -13.87
C GLY A 8 0.84 -9.15 -12.67
N LYS A 9 -0.31 -8.51 -12.87
CA LYS A 9 -1.23 -8.11 -11.80
C LYS A 9 -2.50 -8.96 -11.85
N ALA A 10 -2.66 -9.85 -10.86
CA ALA A 10 -3.84 -10.69 -10.69
C ALA A 10 -5.07 -9.93 -10.18
N TYR A 11 -4.88 -8.78 -9.51
CA TYR A 11 -5.95 -7.99 -8.92
C TYR A 11 -5.93 -6.55 -9.45
N ASP A 12 -7.10 -6.05 -9.83
CA ASP A 12 -7.30 -4.65 -10.21
C ASP A 12 -7.48 -3.79 -8.95
N ILE A 13 -6.36 -3.39 -8.35
CA ILE A 13 -6.34 -2.58 -7.14
C ILE A 13 -5.90 -1.16 -7.51
N PRO A 14 -6.76 -0.14 -7.33
CA PRO A 14 -6.38 1.24 -7.54
C PRO A 14 -5.29 1.68 -6.56
N LYS A 15 -4.29 2.44 -7.01
CA LYS A 15 -3.29 3.05 -6.12
C LYS A 15 -3.93 3.96 -5.06
N GLN A 16 -5.03 4.62 -5.42
CA GLN A 16 -5.81 5.47 -4.50
C GLN A 16 -6.33 4.67 -3.30
N LEU A 17 -6.76 3.43 -3.51
CA LEU A 17 -7.26 2.58 -2.42
C LEU A 17 -6.16 2.31 -1.37
N VAL A 18 -4.92 2.09 -1.83
CA VAL A 18 -3.76 1.89 -0.95
C VAL A 18 -3.42 3.18 -0.19
N TRP A 19 -3.53 4.34 -0.85
CA TRP A 19 -3.35 5.65 -0.23
C TRP A 19 -4.40 5.93 0.86
N ASP A 20 -5.68 5.70 0.57
CA ASP A 20 -6.77 5.95 1.53
C ASP A 20 -6.65 5.03 2.75
N ALA A 21 -6.25 3.77 2.54
CA ALA A 21 -5.97 2.83 3.62
C ALA A 21 -4.81 3.31 4.49
N TYR A 22 -3.72 3.79 3.87
CA TYR A 22 -2.60 4.39 4.58
C TYR A 22 -3.02 5.58 5.47
N GLN A 23 -3.83 6.50 4.93
CA GLN A 23 -4.31 7.64 5.70
C GLN A 23 -5.12 7.23 6.94
N ARG A 24 -5.93 6.16 6.84
CA ARG A 24 -6.68 5.60 7.98
C ARG A 24 -5.74 5.04 9.05
N VAL A 25 -4.70 4.30 8.66
CA VAL A 25 -3.69 3.77 9.58
C VAL A 25 -2.96 4.92 10.29
N LYS A 26 -2.56 5.95 9.55
CA LYS A 26 -1.92 7.14 10.10
C LYS A 26 -2.82 7.90 11.08
N ALA A 27 -4.09 8.08 10.73
CA ALA A 27 -5.07 8.76 11.58
C ALA A 27 -5.33 8.02 12.90
N ASN A 28 -5.30 6.68 12.86
CA ASN A 28 -5.52 5.84 14.03
C ASN A 28 -4.34 5.81 15.01
N ARG A 29 -3.23 6.52 14.72
CA ARG A 29 -2.01 6.57 15.56
C ARG A 29 -1.56 5.17 16.03
N GLY A 30 -1.79 4.17 15.18
CA GLY A 30 -1.77 2.76 15.57
C GLY A 30 -0.40 2.32 16.05
N ALA A 31 -0.40 1.53 17.11
CA ALA A 31 0.78 0.92 17.72
C ALA A 31 1.71 0.33 16.64
N ALA A 32 3.03 0.46 16.88
CA ALA A 32 4.05 -0.14 16.02
C ALA A 32 3.68 -1.60 15.69
N GLY A 33 3.79 -1.97 14.42
CA GLY A 33 3.57 -3.35 14.00
C GLY A 33 4.50 -4.30 14.75
N ILE A 34 4.15 -5.59 14.77
CA ILE A 34 5.00 -6.64 15.37
C ILE A 34 6.36 -6.78 14.66
N ASP A 35 6.51 -6.15 13.49
CA ASP A 35 7.73 -6.06 12.68
C ASP A 35 8.70 -4.97 13.17
N GLY A 36 8.31 -4.18 14.17
CA GLY A 36 9.13 -3.09 14.71
C GLY A 36 9.29 -1.91 13.75
N GLN A 37 8.57 -1.89 12.63
CA GLN A 37 8.61 -0.76 11.70
C GLN A 37 7.69 0.35 12.20
N SER A 38 8.28 1.52 12.48
CA SER A 38 7.52 2.71 12.84
C SER A 38 6.91 3.36 11.59
N LEU A 39 5.80 4.07 11.77
CA LEU A 39 5.21 4.85 10.69
C LEU A 39 6.19 5.92 10.17
N ALA A 40 7.04 6.48 11.05
CA ALA A 40 8.07 7.44 10.66
C ALA A 40 9.11 6.81 9.71
N ALA A 41 9.60 5.61 10.01
CA ALA A 41 10.52 4.88 9.13
C ALA A 41 9.85 4.49 7.80
N PHE A 42 8.55 4.20 7.82
CA PHE A 42 7.79 3.95 6.59
C PHE A 42 7.65 5.23 5.73
N GLU A 43 7.50 6.39 6.37
CA GLU A 43 7.31 7.69 5.71
C GLU A 43 8.58 8.26 5.05
N GLU A 44 9.78 7.79 5.41
CA GLU A 44 11.05 8.20 4.78
C GLU A 44 11.04 8.02 3.25
N ASP A 45 10.43 6.93 2.77
CA ASP A 45 10.12 6.70 1.36
C ASP A 45 8.65 6.33 1.19
N LEU A 46 7.77 7.26 1.56
CA LEU A 46 6.32 7.04 1.52
C LEU A 46 5.85 6.54 0.16
N ARG A 47 6.29 7.17 -0.94
CA ARG A 47 5.86 6.81 -2.30
C ARG A 47 6.36 5.43 -2.71
N GLY A 48 7.63 5.11 -2.47
CA GLY A 48 8.20 3.82 -2.83
C GLY A 48 7.63 2.69 -1.99
N ASN A 49 7.40 2.92 -0.69
CA ASN A 49 6.80 1.94 0.19
C ASN A 49 5.32 1.66 -0.15
N LEU A 50 4.53 2.71 -0.46
CA LEU A 50 3.17 2.53 -0.97
C LEU A 50 3.14 1.80 -2.32
N TYR A 51 4.12 2.05 -3.19
CA TYR A 51 4.24 1.33 -4.45
C TYR A 51 4.54 -0.16 -4.23
N LYS A 52 5.44 -0.51 -3.31
CA LYS A 52 5.75 -1.91 -2.97
C LYS A 52 4.50 -2.63 -2.46
N VAL A 53 3.75 -2.00 -1.55
CA VAL A 53 2.48 -2.54 -1.03
C VAL A 53 1.49 -2.75 -2.16
N TRP A 54 1.24 -1.71 -2.96
CA TRP A 54 0.34 -1.79 -4.11
C TRP A 54 0.77 -2.88 -5.09
N ASN A 55 2.06 -2.98 -5.38
CA ASN A 55 2.58 -3.95 -6.33
C ASN A 55 2.34 -5.38 -5.84
N ARG A 56 2.63 -5.65 -4.55
CA ARG A 56 2.37 -6.96 -3.94
C ARG A 56 0.89 -7.31 -3.94
N MET A 57 0.03 -6.39 -3.48
CA MET A 57 -1.42 -6.62 -3.46
C MET A 57 -1.99 -6.84 -4.86
N SER A 58 -1.51 -6.10 -5.86
CA SER A 58 -2.00 -6.23 -7.23
C SER A 58 -1.51 -7.51 -7.91
N SER A 59 -0.34 -8.03 -7.55
CA SER A 59 0.27 -9.20 -8.19
C SER A 59 -0.21 -10.54 -7.64
N GLY A 60 -0.70 -10.58 -6.39
CA GLY A 60 -1.09 -11.81 -5.70
C GLY A 60 0.07 -12.48 -5.00
#